data_AF-A0A7J4V8C0-F1
#
_entry.id   AF-A0A7J4V8C0-F1
#
_cell.length_a   1.000
_cell.length_b   1.000
_cell.length_c   1.000
_cell.angle_alpha   90.00
_cell.angle_beta   90.00
_cell.angle_gamma   90.00
#
_symmetry.space_group_name_H-M   'P 1'
#
loop_
_entity.id
_entity.type
_entity.pdbx_description
1 polymer ?
#
loop_
_entity_poly.entity_id
_entity_poly.type
_entity_poly.pdbx_seq_one_letter_code
_entity_poly.pdbx_strand_id
1 'polypeptide(L)'
;TIHNSINRLTASTNLPDNVEGSGPGGLYSRDDIYAHQAGLFFLLDGEPEYIAKAEAVLRYYSHTGLMGDSSTGKNHFDITVDDYRVPGVEDATGFVSLSLYIPSGAEAEYFSANPGRCFYEMETRKGKVSSAHLNTNDFWKKSVISFREGATFPAMNKNGYGILRKVKDVTQPNQFSVYQSGIAFNLPARIL
;
A
#
# COMPACT_ATOMS: atom_id res chain seq x y z
N THR A 1 2.44 21.56 -3.25
CA THR A 1 1.55 22.61 -3.78
C THR A 1 0.61 23.12 -2.69
N ILE A 2 0.38 24.44 -2.61
CA ILE A 2 -0.53 25.05 -1.62
C ILE A 2 -1.91 25.26 -2.29
N HIS A 3 -2.98 24.93 -1.57
CA HIS A 3 -4.36 25.04 -2.02
C HIS A 3 -5.20 25.83 -1.02
N ASN A 4 -6.24 26.51 -1.50
CA ASN A 4 -7.23 27.20 -0.68
C ASN A 4 -8.65 26.67 -0.92
N SER A 5 -9.47 26.69 0.12
CA SER A 5 -10.89 26.41 0.05
C SER A 5 -11.67 27.72 0.16
N ILE A 6 -12.69 27.90 -0.69
CA ILE A 6 -13.55 29.10 -0.70
C ILE A 6 -15.00 28.66 -0.50
N ASN A 7 -15.64 29.19 0.54
CA ASN A 7 -17.08 29.11 0.69
C ASN A 7 -17.74 30.05 -0.32
N ARG A 8 -18.46 29.50 -1.29
CA ARG A 8 -19.10 30.27 -2.38
C ARG A 8 -20.27 31.14 -1.93
N LEU A 9 -20.87 30.87 -0.77
CA LEU A 9 -22.00 31.64 -0.24
C LEU A 9 -21.55 32.89 0.51
N THR A 10 -20.43 32.80 1.21
CA THR A 10 -19.90 33.88 2.06
C THR A 10 -18.66 34.56 1.46
N ALA A 11 -18.13 34.02 0.36
CA ALA A 11 -16.82 34.36 -0.19
C ALA A 11 -15.66 34.26 0.81
N SER A 12 -15.85 33.54 1.93
CA SER A 12 -14.84 33.40 2.97
C SER A 12 -13.97 32.16 2.75
N THR A 13 -12.74 32.21 3.26
CA THR A 13 -11.85 31.04 3.35
C THR A 13 -12.04 30.22 4.62
N ASN A 14 -12.86 30.70 5.56
CA ASN A 14 -13.19 29.98 6.78
C ASN A 14 -14.25 28.92 6.49
N LEU A 15 -13.92 27.67 6.82
CA LEU A 15 -14.89 26.57 6.90
C LEU A 15 -15.43 26.51 8.33
N PRO A 16 -16.72 26.20 8.55
CA PRO A 16 -17.26 26.02 9.90
C PRO A 16 -16.51 24.89 10.63
N ASP A 17 -16.23 25.04 11.93
CA ASP A 17 -15.36 24.18 12.76
C ASP A 17 -15.62 22.66 12.69
N ASN A 18 -16.76 22.26 12.12
CA ASN A 18 -17.25 20.88 12.05
C ASN A 18 -16.91 20.16 10.73
N VAL A 19 -16.08 20.74 9.85
CA VAL A 19 -15.66 20.15 8.56
C VAL A 19 -14.19 19.70 8.65
N GLU A 20 -13.84 18.51 8.14
CA GLU A 20 -12.44 18.07 8.03
C GLU A 20 -11.66 19.11 7.19
N GLY A 21 -10.67 19.79 7.80
CA GLY A 21 -9.97 20.93 7.19
C GLY A 21 -10.36 22.31 7.73
N SER A 22 -11.26 22.37 8.70
CA SER A 22 -11.62 23.61 9.40
C SER A 22 -10.58 23.98 10.46
N GLY A 23 -9.60 24.76 10.01
CA GLY A 23 -8.83 25.67 10.85
C GLY A 23 -9.03 27.11 10.37
N PRO A 24 -8.53 28.12 11.11
CA PRO A 24 -8.50 29.50 10.62
C PRO A 24 -7.73 29.54 9.28
N GLY A 25 -8.46 29.86 8.21
CA GLY A 25 -7.99 29.79 6.83
C GLY A 25 -8.00 28.36 6.26
N GLY A 26 -8.86 28.09 5.28
CA GLY A 26 -8.94 26.84 4.51
C GLY A 26 -7.75 26.59 3.59
N LEU A 27 -6.53 26.91 4.05
CA LEU A 27 -5.26 26.70 3.38
C LEU A 27 -4.72 25.32 3.76
N TYR A 28 -4.39 24.50 2.78
CA TYR A 28 -3.73 23.21 3.00
C TYR A 28 -2.63 22.99 1.96
N SER A 29 -1.58 22.29 2.35
CA SER A 29 -0.53 21.83 1.43
C SER A 29 -0.74 20.37 1.08
N ARG A 30 -0.33 20.01 -0.14
CA ARG A 30 -0.18 18.61 -0.56
C ARG A 30 1.18 18.42 -1.20
N ASP A 31 1.77 17.28 -0.94
CA ASP A 31 3.02 16.90 -1.57
C ASP A 31 2.71 16.25 -2.91
N ASP A 32 3.39 16.73 -3.94
CA ASP A 32 3.32 16.18 -5.29
C ASP A 32 4.74 15.76 -5.66
N ILE A 33 4.90 14.53 -6.15
CA ILE A 33 6.19 14.03 -6.64
C ILE A 33 6.20 14.23 -8.15
N TYR A 34 7.11 15.08 -8.63
CA TYR A 34 7.39 15.26 -10.05
C TYR A 34 8.82 14.85 -10.33
N ALA A 35 8.99 14.01 -11.34
CA ALA A 35 10.30 13.59 -11.82
C ALA A 35 10.31 13.64 -13.35
N HIS A 36 11.35 14.23 -13.92
CA HIS A 36 11.51 14.34 -15.36
C HIS A 36 11.99 13.00 -15.93
N GLN A 37 11.31 12.49 -16.97
CA GLN A 37 11.65 11.20 -17.61
C GLN A 37 11.77 10.04 -16.61
N ALA A 38 10.89 9.99 -15.63
CA ALA A 38 10.84 8.93 -14.64
C ALA A 38 9.42 8.36 -14.53
N GLY A 39 9.33 7.15 -13.99
CA GLY A 39 8.08 6.47 -13.71
C GLY A 39 8.23 5.58 -12.48
N LEU A 40 7.12 4.97 -12.08
CA LEU A 40 7.11 3.94 -11.04
C LEU A 40 6.95 2.57 -11.70
N PHE A 41 7.56 1.57 -11.10
CA PHE A 41 7.37 0.17 -11.47
C PHE A 41 7.19 -0.65 -10.19
N PHE A 42 6.62 -1.83 -10.35
CA PHE A 42 6.58 -2.85 -9.32
C PHE A 42 6.67 -4.22 -9.97
N LEU A 43 7.05 -5.23 -9.19
CA LEU A 43 7.10 -6.61 -9.65
C LEU A 43 5.79 -7.32 -9.31
N LEU A 44 5.36 -8.18 -10.21
CA LEU A 44 4.20 -9.05 -10.03
C LEU A 44 4.63 -10.48 -10.32
N ASP A 45 4.27 -11.38 -9.41
CA ASP A 45 4.54 -12.81 -9.53
C ASP A 45 3.27 -13.59 -9.15
N GLY A 46 3.05 -14.72 -9.83
CA GLY A 46 1.88 -15.56 -9.64
C GLY A 46 1.42 -16.26 -10.92
N GLU A 47 0.31 -16.99 -10.82
CA GLU A 47 -0.25 -17.71 -11.96
C GLU A 47 -0.68 -16.75 -13.08
N PRO A 48 -0.53 -17.14 -14.36
CA PRO A 48 -0.86 -16.27 -15.50
C PRO A 48 -2.27 -15.67 -15.47
N GLU A 49 -3.26 -16.41 -14.96
CA GLU A 49 -4.63 -15.93 -14.81
C GLU A 49 -4.74 -14.71 -13.86
N TYR A 50 -4.01 -14.74 -12.73
CA TYR A 50 -4.02 -13.64 -11.77
C TYR A 50 -3.20 -12.46 -12.26
N ILE A 51 -2.12 -12.70 -13.00
CA ILE A 51 -1.35 -11.64 -13.67
C ILE A 51 -2.25 -10.90 -14.69
N ALA A 52 -2.98 -11.63 -15.53
CA ALA A 52 -3.90 -11.03 -16.50
C ALA A 52 -5.02 -10.21 -15.82
N LYS A 53 -5.55 -10.71 -14.69
CA LYS A 53 -6.53 -9.95 -13.87
C LYS A 53 -5.94 -8.67 -13.29
N ALA A 54 -4.70 -8.72 -12.78
CA ALA A 54 -4.02 -7.54 -12.26
C ALA A 54 -3.78 -6.50 -13.36
N GLU A 55 -3.34 -6.93 -14.55
CA GLU A 55 -3.18 -6.05 -15.70
C GLU A 55 -4.50 -5.36 -16.08
N ALA A 56 -5.61 -6.09 -16.14
CA ALA A 56 -6.93 -5.52 -16.44
C ALA A 56 -7.33 -4.46 -15.41
N VAL A 57 -7.06 -4.68 -14.13
CA VAL A 57 -7.32 -3.71 -13.06
C VAL A 57 -6.43 -2.47 -13.20
N LEU A 58 -5.16 -2.62 -13.57
CA LEU A 58 -4.25 -1.49 -13.78
C LEU A 58 -4.66 -0.66 -15.00
N ARG A 59 -5.12 -1.28 -16.08
CA ARG A 59 -5.68 -0.59 -17.26
C ARG A 59 -6.98 0.15 -16.93
N TYR A 60 -7.76 -0.34 -15.98
CA TYR A 60 -8.88 0.43 -15.46
C TYR A 60 -8.39 1.67 -14.71
N TYR A 61 -7.39 1.51 -13.82
CA TYR A 61 -6.82 2.61 -13.05
C TYR A 61 -6.03 3.63 -13.88
N SER A 62 -5.47 3.27 -15.04
CA SER A 62 -4.88 4.25 -15.96
C SER A 62 -5.88 5.29 -16.45
N HIS A 63 -7.17 4.93 -16.53
CA HIS A 63 -8.25 5.82 -16.96
C HIS A 63 -8.96 6.54 -15.81
N THR A 64 -9.10 5.88 -14.64
CA THR A 64 -9.80 6.49 -13.50
C THR A 64 -8.87 7.21 -12.52
N GLY A 65 -7.57 7.04 -12.72
CA GLY A 65 -6.51 7.40 -11.79
C GLY A 65 -6.48 6.50 -10.55
N LEU A 66 -5.29 6.39 -9.95
CA LEU A 66 -5.04 5.61 -8.74
C LEU A 66 -4.85 6.53 -7.52
N MET A 67 -5.31 6.12 -6.34
CA MET A 67 -5.19 6.92 -5.09
C MET A 67 -5.98 8.24 -5.09
N GLY A 68 -5.61 9.17 -4.20
CA GLY A 68 -6.34 10.40 -3.93
C GLY A 68 -6.27 11.41 -5.08
N ASP A 69 -7.20 12.35 -5.12
CA ASP A 69 -7.24 13.47 -6.07
C ASP A 69 -7.28 13.10 -7.56
N SER A 70 -7.59 11.85 -7.92
CA SER A 70 -7.69 11.45 -9.32
C SER A 70 -8.76 12.22 -10.11
N SER A 71 -9.80 12.69 -9.42
CA SER A 71 -10.84 13.57 -9.95
C SER A 71 -10.35 14.97 -10.34
N THR A 72 -9.15 15.37 -9.91
CA THR A 72 -8.51 16.64 -10.27
C THR A 72 -7.50 16.48 -11.41
N GLY A 73 -7.46 15.30 -12.04
CA GLY A 73 -6.54 14.97 -13.14
C GLY A 73 -5.18 14.42 -12.69
N LYS A 74 -4.98 14.16 -11.38
CA LYS A 74 -3.75 13.56 -10.84
C LYS A 74 -3.77 12.04 -10.91
N ASN A 75 -2.59 11.42 -10.80
CA ASN A 75 -2.41 9.97 -10.67
C ASN A 75 -3.01 9.11 -11.80
N HIS A 76 -3.17 9.68 -12.98
CA HIS A 76 -3.37 8.94 -14.23
C HIS A 76 -1.99 8.56 -14.79
N PHE A 77 -1.91 7.42 -15.46
CA PHE A 77 -0.64 6.87 -15.93
C PHE A 77 -0.86 6.00 -17.16
N ASP A 78 0.16 5.84 -17.98
CA ASP A 78 0.22 4.78 -18.98
C ASP A 78 0.95 3.57 -18.38
N ILE A 79 0.53 2.36 -18.76
CA ILE A 79 1.12 1.11 -18.28
C ILE A 79 1.77 0.35 -19.42
N THR A 80 2.97 -0.14 -19.15
CA THR A 80 3.67 -1.18 -19.93
C THR A 80 3.92 -2.37 -19.02
N VAL A 81 3.90 -3.58 -19.59
CA VAL A 81 4.12 -4.82 -18.87
C VAL A 81 5.19 -5.59 -19.63
N ASP A 82 6.28 -5.89 -18.96
CA ASP A 82 7.41 -6.62 -19.51
C ASP A 82 7.78 -7.78 -18.58
N ASP A 83 8.23 -8.88 -19.17
CA ASP A 83 8.78 -10.00 -18.42
C ASP A 83 10.11 -9.61 -17.79
N TYR A 84 10.24 -9.84 -16.48
CA TYR A 84 11.47 -9.60 -15.75
C TYR A 84 11.90 -10.86 -15.00
N ARG A 85 13.15 -11.29 -15.22
CA ARG A 85 13.75 -12.40 -14.47
C ARG A 85 14.59 -11.86 -13.35
N VAL A 86 14.17 -12.12 -12.11
CA VAL A 86 14.97 -11.82 -10.94
C VAL A 86 16.25 -12.68 -10.97
N PRO A 87 17.43 -12.11 -10.67
CA PRO A 87 18.65 -12.89 -10.51
C PRO A 87 18.50 -13.99 -9.44
N GLY A 88 18.95 -15.20 -9.77
CA GLY A 88 19.06 -16.28 -8.79
C GLY A 88 20.20 -16.05 -7.81
N VAL A 89 20.09 -16.63 -6.61
CA VAL A 89 21.14 -16.62 -5.59
C VAL A 89 21.45 -18.06 -5.20
N GLU A 90 22.69 -18.49 -5.43
CA GLU A 90 23.18 -19.79 -4.95
C GLU A 90 23.29 -19.79 -3.42
N ASP A 91 22.95 -20.91 -2.79
CA ASP A 91 23.00 -21.10 -1.33
C ASP A 91 22.30 -20.00 -0.52
N ALA A 92 21.11 -19.57 -0.97
CA ALA A 92 20.32 -18.57 -0.26
C ALA A 92 19.97 -19.04 1.17
N THR A 93 20.38 -18.27 2.17
CA THR A 93 20.12 -18.54 3.60
C THR A 93 18.91 -17.78 4.13
N GLY A 94 18.36 -16.87 3.33
CA GLY A 94 17.25 -16.00 3.68
C GLY A 94 16.63 -15.32 2.48
N PHE A 95 15.92 -14.23 2.74
CA PHE A 95 15.32 -13.41 1.71
C PHE A 95 15.29 -11.93 2.10
N VAL A 96 15.16 -11.06 1.10
CA VAL A 96 14.81 -9.64 1.21
C VAL A 96 13.35 -9.49 0.75
N SER A 97 12.51 -8.80 1.51
CA SER A 97 11.14 -8.47 1.08
C SER A 97 11.13 -7.17 0.28
N LEU A 98 10.59 -7.19 -0.94
CA LEU A 98 10.35 -5.98 -1.76
C LEU A 98 8.97 -5.37 -1.56
N SER A 99 8.16 -5.94 -0.67
CA SER A 99 6.86 -5.42 -0.27
C SER A 99 6.79 -5.22 1.24
N LEU A 100 5.80 -4.45 1.69
CA LEU A 100 5.42 -4.42 3.10
C LEU A 100 5.04 -5.83 3.56
N TYR A 101 5.67 -6.26 4.66
CA TYR A 101 5.58 -7.63 5.12
C TYR A 101 4.96 -7.72 6.52
N ILE A 102 3.99 -8.61 6.68
CA ILE A 102 3.38 -8.93 7.98
C ILE A 102 3.56 -10.43 8.20
N PRO A 103 4.38 -10.87 9.17
CA PRO A 103 4.56 -12.28 9.43
C PRO A 103 3.29 -12.89 10.05
N SER A 104 3.07 -14.16 9.75
CA SER A 104 2.26 -15.09 10.54
C SER A 104 2.91 -15.36 11.90
N GLY A 105 2.15 -15.98 12.81
CA GLY A 105 2.67 -16.33 14.14
C GLY A 105 3.91 -17.23 14.09
N ALA A 106 3.88 -18.27 13.25
CA ALA A 106 4.99 -19.20 13.08
C ALA A 106 6.25 -18.53 12.50
N GLU A 107 6.08 -17.60 11.55
CA GLU A 107 7.19 -16.79 11.03
C GLU A 107 7.77 -15.88 12.11
N ALA A 108 6.92 -15.20 12.88
CA ALA A 108 7.37 -14.30 13.94
C ALA A 108 8.15 -15.06 15.04
N GLU A 109 7.69 -16.24 15.43
CA GLU A 109 8.39 -17.13 16.37
C GLU A 109 9.76 -17.56 15.82
N TYR A 110 9.80 -18.01 14.57
CA TYR A 110 11.04 -18.44 13.91
C TYR A 110 12.07 -17.30 13.80
N PHE A 111 11.63 -16.09 13.43
CA PHE A 111 12.51 -14.93 13.32
C PHE A 111 13.00 -14.46 14.68
N SER A 112 12.16 -14.53 15.71
CA SER A 112 12.53 -14.18 17.09
C SER A 112 13.60 -15.11 17.65
N ALA A 113 13.63 -16.37 17.21
CA ALA A 113 14.69 -17.33 17.56
C ALA A 113 16.01 -17.10 16.80
N ASN A 114 16.00 -16.30 15.72
CA ASN A 114 17.15 -16.04 14.85
C ASN A 114 17.40 -14.54 14.64
N PRO A 115 17.49 -13.72 15.71
CA PRO A 115 17.49 -12.26 15.60
C PRO A 115 18.71 -11.72 14.85
N GLY A 116 19.86 -12.41 14.92
CA GLY A 116 21.08 -12.00 14.20
C GLY A 116 20.97 -12.08 12.66
N ARG A 117 19.89 -12.66 12.13
CA ARG A 117 19.62 -12.77 10.68
C ARG A 117 18.43 -11.93 10.24
N CYS A 118 17.96 -11.01 11.08
CA CYS A 118 16.80 -10.18 10.83
C CYS A 118 17.21 -8.70 10.84
N PHE A 119 17.20 -8.05 9.68
CA PHE A 119 17.46 -6.62 9.55
C PHE A 119 16.24 -5.96 8.93
N TYR A 120 15.58 -5.07 9.67
CA TYR A 120 14.32 -4.48 9.23
C TYR A 120 14.08 -3.12 9.87
N GLU A 121 13.25 -2.33 9.20
CA GLU A 121 12.52 -1.21 9.79
C GLU A 121 11.03 -1.57 9.86
N MET A 122 10.32 -1.00 10.83
CA MET A 122 8.86 -1.15 10.93
C MET A 122 8.18 0.15 10.53
N GLU A 123 7.02 0.02 9.90
CA GLU A 123 6.15 1.13 9.55
C GLU A 123 4.71 0.83 9.98
N THR A 124 4.02 1.84 10.49
CA THR A 124 2.58 1.75 10.76
C THR A 124 1.80 2.30 9.58
N ARG A 125 0.94 1.48 8.98
CA ARG A 125 0.02 1.88 7.92
C ARG A 125 -1.39 2.00 8.46
N LYS A 126 -2.05 3.11 8.14
CA LYS A 126 -3.48 3.33 8.38
C LYS A 126 -4.11 3.95 7.14
N GLY A 127 -5.06 3.23 6.56
CA GLY A 127 -5.80 3.70 5.38
C GLY A 127 -7.25 4.07 5.70
N LYS A 128 -7.92 4.63 4.69
CA LYS A 128 -9.37 4.86 4.67
C LYS A 128 -10.02 3.86 3.71
N VAL A 129 -11.25 3.44 4.00
CA VAL A 129 -12.15 2.79 3.03
C VAL A 129 -12.92 3.91 2.32
N SER A 130 -13.08 3.80 1.00
CA SER A 130 -13.78 4.83 0.22
C SER A 130 -15.20 5.04 0.74
N SER A 131 -15.62 6.30 0.85
CA SER A 131 -17.00 6.67 1.21
C SER A 131 -18.02 6.13 0.20
N ALA A 132 -17.61 5.84 -1.03
CA ALA A 132 -18.46 5.18 -2.02
C ALA A 132 -18.96 3.79 -1.57
N HIS A 133 -18.30 3.18 -0.58
CA HIS A 133 -18.65 1.86 -0.06
C HIS A 133 -19.09 1.89 1.40
N LEU A 134 -19.35 3.07 1.96
CA LEU A 134 -19.72 3.23 3.37
C LEU A 134 -20.84 4.24 3.54
N ASN A 135 -21.86 3.86 4.31
CA ASN A 135 -22.94 4.77 4.72
C ASN A 135 -22.63 5.52 6.03
N THR A 136 -21.46 5.26 6.64
CA THR A 136 -21.13 5.72 8.00
C THR A 136 -19.87 6.58 8.00
N ASN A 137 -19.72 7.38 9.06
CA ASN A 137 -18.50 8.15 9.33
C ASN A 137 -17.32 7.27 9.77
N ASP A 138 -17.51 5.95 9.89
CA ASP A 138 -16.43 5.02 10.23
C ASP A 138 -15.69 4.54 8.97
N PHE A 139 -14.96 5.46 8.33
CA PHE A 139 -14.16 5.15 7.14
C PHE A 139 -12.73 4.69 7.45
N TRP A 140 -12.32 4.69 8.71
CA TRP A 140 -10.97 4.33 9.09
C TRP A 140 -10.77 2.80 9.12
N LYS A 141 -9.64 2.35 8.56
CA LYS A 141 -9.15 0.98 8.76
C LYS A 141 -8.43 0.89 10.12
N LYS A 142 -8.36 -0.31 10.69
CA LYS A 142 -7.42 -0.59 11.79
C LYS A 142 -5.99 -0.32 11.32
N SER A 143 -5.19 0.32 12.16
CA SER A 143 -3.76 0.49 11.89
C SER A 143 -3.05 -0.86 11.94
N VAL A 144 -2.10 -1.08 11.04
CA VAL A 144 -1.30 -2.30 10.97
C VAL A 144 0.17 -1.95 10.97
N ILE A 145 0.95 -2.62 11.82
CA ILE A 145 2.41 -2.54 11.81
C ILE A 145 2.92 -3.58 10.82
N SER A 146 3.80 -3.17 9.93
CA SER A 146 4.43 -4.02 8.91
C SER A 146 5.93 -3.76 8.87
N PHE A 147 6.71 -4.74 8.44
CA PHE A 147 8.10 -4.51 8.08
C PHE A 147 8.17 -3.79 6.73
N ARG A 148 9.10 -2.84 6.61
CA ARG A 148 9.32 -2.05 5.39
C ARG A 148 9.98 -2.89 4.30
N GLU A 149 9.85 -2.41 3.07
CA GLU A 149 10.61 -2.91 1.93
C GLU A 149 12.12 -2.87 2.21
N GLY A 150 12.85 -3.88 1.77
CA GLY A 150 14.26 -4.08 2.09
C GLY A 150 14.52 -4.88 3.37
N ALA A 151 13.49 -5.22 4.14
CA ALA A 151 13.63 -6.06 5.33
C ALA A 151 14.12 -7.47 4.97
N THR A 152 15.01 -8.03 5.79
CA THR A 152 15.63 -9.34 5.60
C THR A 152 15.26 -10.32 6.69
N PHE A 153 15.06 -11.58 6.32
CA PHE A 153 14.70 -12.65 7.24
C PHE A 153 15.33 -13.99 6.82
N PRO A 154 15.64 -14.88 7.79
CA PRO A 154 16.13 -16.22 7.49
C PRO A 154 15.06 -17.06 6.80
N ALA A 155 15.50 -17.96 5.90
CA ALA A 155 14.60 -18.77 5.11
C ALA A 155 13.99 -19.89 5.96
N MET A 156 12.67 -20.05 5.84
CA MET A 156 11.92 -21.21 6.29
C MET A 156 11.71 -22.17 5.10
N ASN A 157 11.60 -23.47 5.37
CA ASN A 157 11.31 -24.47 4.34
C ASN A 157 9.82 -24.43 3.92
N LYS A 158 9.39 -23.32 3.32
CA LYS A 158 8.01 -23.10 2.88
C LYS A 158 7.92 -22.14 1.68
N ASN A 159 6.81 -22.24 0.94
CA ASN A 159 6.53 -21.39 -0.21
C ASN A 159 5.68 -20.18 0.22
N GLY A 160 6.18 -18.97 -0.05
CA GLY A 160 5.52 -17.70 0.26
C GLY A 160 5.59 -17.32 1.74
N TYR A 161 5.54 -16.01 2.01
CA TYR A 161 5.63 -15.46 3.36
C TYR A 161 4.55 -14.43 3.62
N GLY A 162 4.09 -14.40 4.87
CA GLY A 162 3.22 -13.37 5.40
C GLY A 162 1.74 -13.65 5.26
N ILE A 163 0.93 -12.65 5.58
CA ILE A 163 -0.52 -12.80 5.70
C ILE A 163 -1.31 -11.65 5.06
N LEU A 164 -2.54 -11.95 4.66
CA LEU A 164 -3.57 -10.94 4.44
C LEU A 164 -4.20 -10.58 5.78
N ARG A 165 -3.86 -9.40 6.32
CA ARG A 165 -4.42 -8.94 7.59
C ARG A 165 -5.78 -8.32 7.35
N LYS A 166 -6.84 -8.90 7.92
CA LYS A 166 -8.16 -8.25 7.94
C LYS A 166 -8.10 -6.99 8.80
N VAL A 167 -8.51 -5.85 8.25
CA VAL A 167 -8.42 -4.52 8.89
C VAL A 167 -9.78 -3.88 9.14
N LYS A 168 -10.84 -4.34 8.47
CA LYS A 168 -12.20 -3.87 8.70
C LYS A 168 -13.22 -4.90 8.21
N ASP A 169 -14.35 -4.98 8.87
CA ASP A 169 -15.57 -5.60 8.34
C ASP A 169 -16.56 -4.48 8.03
N VAL A 170 -17.03 -4.42 6.79
CA VAL A 170 -18.06 -3.48 6.34
C VAL A 170 -19.36 -4.24 6.27
N THR A 171 -20.40 -3.72 6.91
CA THR A 171 -21.73 -4.35 6.97
C THR A 171 -22.77 -3.61 6.14
N GLN A 172 -22.51 -2.35 5.77
CA GLN A 172 -23.41 -1.51 4.98
C GLN A 172 -22.64 -0.58 4.03
N PRO A 173 -23.17 -0.29 2.82
CA PRO A 173 -24.43 -0.82 2.26
C PRO A 173 -24.33 -2.30 1.84
N ASN A 174 -23.12 -2.81 1.64
CA ASN A 174 -22.86 -4.21 1.29
C ASN A 174 -21.93 -4.84 2.32
N GLN A 175 -22.08 -6.14 2.56
CA GLN A 175 -21.23 -6.88 3.49
C GLN A 175 -19.94 -7.35 2.79
N PHE A 176 -18.80 -6.87 3.26
CA PHE A 176 -17.49 -7.32 2.79
C PHE A 176 -16.39 -7.06 3.83
N SER A 177 -15.30 -7.82 3.75
CA SER A 177 -14.13 -7.63 4.59
C SER A 177 -13.03 -6.89 3.83
N VAL A 178 -12.36 -5.96 4.49
CA VAL A 178 -11.23 -5.22 3.96
C VAL A 178 -9.95 -5.82 4.50
N TYR A 179 -9.02 -6.11 3.60
CA TYR A 179 -7.72 -6.68 3.91
C TYR A 179 -6.61 -5.70 3.56
N GLN A 180 -5.52 -5.79 4.31
CA GLN A 180 -4.25 -5.22 3.96
C GLN A 180 -3.29 -6.35 3.63
N SER A 181 -2.66 -6.27 2.45
CA SER A 181 -1.63 -7.23 2.08
C SER A 181 -0.39 -7.02 2.93
N GLY A 182 0.05 -8.09 3.58
CA GLY A 182 1.38 -8.22 4.18
C GLY A 182 2.11 -9.41 3.62
N ILE A 183 1.79 -9.81 2.38
CA ILE A 183 2.48 -10.89 1.67
C ILE A 183 3.83 -10.35 1.20
N ALA A 184 4.90 -11.06 1.55
CA ALA A 184 6.24 -10.69 1.11
C ALA A 184 6.42 -10.99 -0.37
N PHE A 185 6.98 -10.04 -1.11
CA PHE A 185 7.64 -10.32 -2.38
C PHE A 185 9.09 -10.66 -2.07
N ASN A 186 9.35 -11.95 -1.83
CA ASN A 186 10.62 -12.42 -1.27
C ASN A 186 11.65 -12.72 -2.37
N LEU A 187 12.74 -11.94 -2.39
CA LEU A 187 13.91 -12.27 -3.20
C LEU A 187 14.91 -13.09 -2.39
N PRO A 188 15.36 -14.25 -2.89
CA PRO A 188 16.38 -15.04 -2.23
C PRO A 188 17.65 -14.21 -1.97
N ALA A 189 18.22 -14.35 -0.78
CA ALA A 189 19.41 -13.61 -0.38
C ALA A 189 20.30 -14.45 0.54
N ARG A 190 21.60 -14.18 0.52
CA ARG A 190 22.55 -14.71 1.51
C ARG A 190 22.71 -13.71 2.63
N ILE A 191 22.18 -14.05 3.80
CA ILE A 191 22.32 -13.29 5.03
C ILE A 191 23.53 -13.85 5.80
N LEU A 192 24.48 -12.96 6.13
CA LEU A 192 25.71 -13.28 6.85
C LEU A 192 25.48 -13.36 8.36
#